data_AF-A0A2A4CMU9-F1
#
_entry.id   AF-A0A2A4CMU9-F1
#
_cell.length_a   1.000
_cell.length_b   1.000
_cell.length_c   1.000
_cell.angle_alpha   90.00
_cell.angle_beta   90.00
_cell.angle_gamma   90.00
#
_symmetry.space_group_name_H-M   'P 1'
#
loop_
_entity.id
_entity.type
_entity.pdbx_description
1 polymer ?
#
loop_
_entity_poly.entity_id
_entity_poly.type
_entity_poly.pdbx_seq_one_letter_code
_entity_poly.pdbx_strand_id
1 'polypeptide(L)'
;MTQGTTPDALLLLLEEELRLLRAGAFADLPALVAQKEKLLAAMSPLAPQNTAKLKELALRNQRALKASLEGVRAAQRRLRAIGTAAQGFTSYDTRGKSQAISAECRSIEKRA
;
A
#
# COMPACT_ATOMS: atom_id res chain seq x y z
N MET A 1 10.61 -23.29 33.82
CA MET A 1 10.99 -23.32 32.39
C MET A 1 9.67 -23.23 31.62
N THR A 2 9.26 -22.21 30.87
CA THR A 2 9.90 -21.05 30.23
C THR A 2 8.78 -20.01 29.98
N GLN A 3 8.76 -18.91 30.73
CA GLN A 3 7.84 -17.77 30.53
C GLN A 3 8.39 -16.82 29.43
N GLY A 4 8.71 -17.38 28.25
CA GLY A 4 9.31 -16.65 27.12
C GLY A 4 8.35 -16.39 25.94
N THR A 5 7.15 -16.98 25.94
CA THR A 5 6.42 -17.22 24.69
C THR A 5 5.67 -16.00 24.14
N THR A 6 5.19 -15.10 24.99
CA THR A 6 4.31 -13.98 24.58
C THR A 6 5.05 -12.81 23.89
N PRO A 7 6.15 -12.26 24.45
CA PRO A 7 6.85 -11.14 23.83
C PRO A 7 7.58 -11.56 22.54
N ASP A 8 8.14 -12.77 22.48
CA ASP A 8 8.80 -13.27 21.29
C ASP A 8 7.82 -13.54 20.14
N ALA A 9 6.61 -14.02 20.44
CA ALA A 9 5.55 -14.16 19.44
C ALA A 9 5.16 -12.80 18.83
N LEU A 10 5.15 -11.73 19.63
CA LEU A 10 4.86 -10.39 19.13
C LEU A 10 5.99 -9.86 18.24
N LEU A 11 7.26 -10.18 18.53
CA LEU A 11 8.39 -9.86 17.64
C LEU A 11 8.21 -10.52 16.26
N LEU A 12 7.85 -11.80 16.22
CA LEU A 12 7.63 -12.53 14.97
C LEU A 12 6.49 -11.93 14.15
N LEU A 13 5.38 -11.52 14.79
CA LEU A 13 4.28 -10.85 14.09
C LEU A 13 4.69 -9.49 13.51
N LEU A 14 5.55 -8.75 14.20
CA LEU A 14 6.07 -7.48 13.67
C LEU A 14 6.99 -7.70 12.47
N GLU A 15 7.77 -8.78 12.44
CA GLU A 15 8.59 -9.13 11.27
C GLU A 15 7.73 -9.60 10.09
N GLU A 16 6.66 -10.37 10.36
CA GLU A 16 5.70 -10.79 9.33
C GLU A 16 4.98 -9.60 8.71
N GLU A 17 4.57 -8.63 9.52
CA GLU A 17 3.92 -7.39 9.07
C GLU A 17 4.80 -6.65 8.06
N LEU A 18 6.09 -6.52 8.34
CA LEU A 18 7.03 -5.89 7.42
C LEU A 18 7.17 -6.68 6.11
N ARG A 19 7.15 -8.02 6.16
CA ARG A 19 7.23 -8.87 4.98
C ARG A 19 6.01 -8.70 4.09
N LEU A 20 4.81 -8.75 4.66
CA LEU A 20 3.54 -8.57 3.94
C LEU A 20 3.44 -7.18 3.31
N LEU A 21 3.85 -6.14 4.04
CA LEU A 21 3.87 -4.76 3.52
C LEU A 21 4.82 -4.58 2.33
N ARG A 22 5.97 -5.25 2.35
CA ARG A 22 6.93 -5.23 1.23
C ARG A 22 6.46 -6.08 0.06
N ALA A 23 5.74 -7.18 0.31
CA ALA A 23 5.15 -8.03 -0.71
C ALA A 23 3.87 -7.42 -1.33
N GLY A 24 3.30 -6.37 -0.73
CA GLY A 24 2.03 -5.80 -1.16
C GLY A 24 0.81 -6.69 -0.84
N ALA A 25 0.98 -7.67 0.05
CA ALA A 25 -0.05 -8.62 0.47
C ALA A 25 -0.99 -8.00 1.53
N PHE A 26 -1.66 -6.91 1.16
CA PHE A 26 -2.50 -6.14 2.10
C PHE A 26 -3.74 -6.90 2.57
N ALA A 27 -4.18 -7.92 1.82
CA ALA A 27 -5.34 -8.75 2.17
C ALA A 27 -5.15 -9.54 3.47
N ASP A 28 -3.90 -9.85 3.84
CA ASP A 28 -3.56 -10.67 5.01
C ASP A 28 -3.36 -9.83 6.29
N LEU A 29 -3.29 -8.49 6.15
CA LEU A 29 -3.10 -7.58 7.28
C LEU A 29 -4.20 -7.64 8.35
N PRO A 30 -5.50 -7.76 8.02
CA PRO A 30 -6.56 -7.82 9.04
C PRO A 30 -6.40 -9.00 10.00
N ALA A 31 -6.00 -10.17 9.49
CA ALA A 31 -5.75 -11.35 10.31
C ALA A 31 -4.56 -11.12 11.26
N LEU A 32 -3.52 -10.46 10.77
CA LEU A 32 -2.33 -10.13 11.55
C LEU A 32 -2.64 -9.13 12.68
N VAL A 33 -3.50 -8.14 12.43
CA VAL A 33 -3.95 -7.17 13.44
C VAL A 33 -4.69 -7.88 14.57
N ALA A 34 -5.64 -8.76 14.25
CA ALA A 34 -6.39 -9.52 15.26
C ALA A 34 -5.49 -10.39 16.15
N GLN A 35 -4.44 -10.99 15.57
CA GLN A 35 -3.46 -11.76 16.33
C GLN A 35 -2.61 -10.87 17.26
N LYS A 36 -2.20 -9.68 16.81
CA LYS A 36 -1.47 -8.71 17.64
C LYS A 36 -2.33 -8.22 18.79
N GLU A 37 -3.60 -7.89 18.57
CA GLU A 37 -4.52 -7.45 19.61
C GLU A 37 -4.72 -8.52 20.69
N LYS A 38 -4.89 -9.78 20.27
CA LYS A 38 -5.03 -10.92 21.21
C LYS A 38 -3.78 -11.10 22.08
N LEU A 39 -2.59 -10.98 21.49
CA LEU A 39 -1.34 -11.09 22.24
C LEU A 39 -1.08 -9.89 23.14
N LEU A 40 -1.42 -8.68 22.70
CA LEU A 40 -1.36 -7.47 23.52
C LEU A 40 -2.29 -7.57 24.74
N ALA A 41 -3.52 -8.05 24.54
CA ALA A 41 -4.47 -8.27 25.63
C ALA A 41 -4.02 -9.36 26.62
N ALA A 42 -3.28 -10.36 26.13
CA ALA A 42 -2.73 -11.42 26.96
C ALA A 42 -1.42 -11.05 27.68
N MET A 43 -0.81 -9.90 27.36
CA MET A 43 0.41 -9.43 28.04
C MET A 43 0.06 -8.65 29.31
N SER A 44 0.52 -9.15 30.45
CA SER A 44 0.68 -8.38 31.68
C SER A 44 1.79 -7.33 31.50
N PRO A 45 1.85 -6.22 32.28
CA PRO A 45 2.83 -5.15 32.09
C PRO A 45 4.26 -5.71 31.97
N LEU A 46 4.81 -5.61 30.76
CA LEU A 46 6.09 -6.20 30.39
C LEU A 46 7.21 -5.67 31.28
N ALA A 47 8.08 -6.56 31.76
CA ALA A 47 9.33 -6.19 32.37
C ALA A 47 10.14 -5.28 31.40
N PRO A 48 10.79 -4.21 31.90
CA PRO A 48 11.36 -3.14 31.08
C PRO A 48 12.43 -3.55 30.05
N GLN A 49 12.94 -4.78 30.10
CA GLN A 49 14.01 -5.25 29.21
C GLN A 49 13.50 -5.58 27.78
N ASN A 50 12.24 -6.01 27.60
CA ASN A 50 11.70 -6.38 26.28
C ASN A 50 10.94 -5.25 25.58
N THR A 51 10.68 -4.15 26.26
CA THR A 51 9.86 -3.04 25.73
C THR A 51 10.60 -2.19 24.68
N ALA A 52 11.92 -2.04 24.81
CA ALA A 52 12.73 -1.25 23.89
C ALA A 52 12.77 -1.85 22.47
N LYS A 53 13.01 -3.16 22.36
CA LYS A 53 13.07 -3.88 21.08
C LYS A 53 11.69 -3.92 20.39
N LEU A 54 10.63 -4.14 21.16
CA LEU A 54 9.25 -4.07 20.66
C LEU A 54 8.90 -2.68 20.12
N LYS A 55 9.30 -1.62 20.83
CA LYS A 55 9.10 -0.24 20.39
C LYS A 55 9.84 0.06 19.10
N GLU A 56 11.09 -0.39 18.96
CA GLU A 56 11.87 -0.20 17.74
C GLU A 56 11.19 -0.85 16.52
N LEU A 57 10.77 -2.11 16.63
CA LEU A 57 10.07 -2.83 15.57
C LEU A 57 8.72 -2.20 15.23
N ALA A 58 7.95 -1.78 16.23
CA ALA A 58 6.70 -1.08 16.01
C ALA A 58 6.91 0.24 15.22
N LEU A 59 7.94 1.03 15.57
CA LEU A 59 8.29 2.25 14.84
C LEU A 59 8.77 1.98 13.41
N ARG A 60 9.45 0.84 13.18
CA ARG A 60 9.83 0.41 11.84
C ARG A 60 8.60 0.07 11.00
N ASN A 61 7.65 -0.66 11.56
CA ASN A 61 6.42 -1.03 10.87
C ASN A 61 5.54 0.19 10.58
N GLN A 62 5.44 1.13 11.52
CA GLN A 62 4.72 2.39 11.29
C GLN A 62 5.28 3.17 10.09
N ARG A 63 6.62 3.22 9.95
CA ARG A 63 7.28 3.84 8.79
C ARG A 63 6.98 3.08 7.49
N ALA A 64 7.02 1.75 7.52
CA ALA A 64 6.70 0.93 6.35
C ALA A 64 5.23 1.11 5.91
N LEU A 65 4.28 1.08 6.85
CA LEU A 65 2.86 1.32 6.58
C LEU A 65 2.62 2.68 5.90
N LYS A 66 3.27 3.72 6.41
CA LYS A 66 3.17 5.06 5.81
C LYS A 66 3.70 5.07 4.37
N ALA A 67 4.85 4.46 4.13
CA ALA A 67 5.43 4.36 2.79
C ALA A 67 4.54 3.54 1.83
N SER A 68 3.98 2.42 2.29
CA SER A 68 3.03 1.61 1.50
C SER A 68 1.79 2.40 1.13
N LEU A 69 1.22 3.19 2.05
CA LEU A 69 0.08 4.07 1.78
C LEU A 69 0.40 5.13 0.72
N GLU A 70 1.57 5.74 0.80
CA GLU A 70 2.05 6.70 -0.19
C GLU A 70 2.22 6.04 -1.58
N GLY A 71 2.75 4.81 -1.62
CA GLY A 71 2.88 4.01 -2.84
C GLY A 71 1.54 3.68 -3.49
N VAL A 72 0.56 3.20 -2.71
CA VAL A 72 -0.80 2.92 -3.20
C VAL A 72 -1.45 4.18 -3.76
N ARG A 73 -1.32 5.33 -3.08
CA ARG A 73 -1.82 6.61 -3.58
C ARG A 73 -1.14 7.04 -4.88
N ALA A 74 0.16 6.81 -5.02
CA ALA A 74 0.89 7.10 -6.25
C ALA A 74 0.40 6.22 -7.42
N ALA A 75 0.19 4.92 -7.19
CA ALA A 75 -0.37 4.01 -8.17
C ALA A 75 -1.79 4.45 -8.60
N GLN A 76 -2.65 4.81 -7.65
CA GLN A 76 -3.99 5.35 -7.94
C GLN A 76 -3.93 6.62 -8.80
N ARG A 77 -3.03 7.56 -8.48
CA ARG A 77 -2.82 8.77 -9.30
C ARG A 77 -2.37 8.41 -10.73
N ARG A 78 -1.48 7.44 -10.87
CA ARG A 78 -0.99 7.00 -12.19
C ARG A 78 -2.10 6.36 -13.03
N LEU A 79 -2.91 5.49 -12.42
CA LEU A 79 -4.06 4.87 -13.10
C LEU A 79 -5.09 5.91 -13.54
N ARG A 80 -5.39 6.91 -12.69
CA ARG A 80 -6.26 8.03 -13.07
C ARG A 80 -5.71 8.81 -14.25
N ALA A 81 -4.42 9.15 -14.24
CA ALA A 81 -3.78 9.87 -15.35
C ALA A 81 -3.85 9.08 -16.68
N ILE A 82 -3.65 7.75 -16.63
CA ILE A 82 -3.80 6.88 -17.81
C ILE A 82 -5.25 6.88 -18.29
N GLY A 83 -6.22 6.75 -17.39
CA GLY A 83 -7.64 6.79 -17.72
C GLY A 83 -8.05 8.12 -18.36
N THR A 84 -7.63 9.25 -17.80
CA THR A 84 -7.91 10.58 -18.36
C THR A 84 -7.24 10.77 -19.72
N ALA A 85 -6.00 10.32 -19.91
CA ALA A 85 -5.33 10.38 -21.21
C ALA A 85 -6.02 9.51 -22.27
N ALA A 86 -6.58 8.36 -21.88
CA ALA A 86 -7.34 7.48 -22.76
C ALA A 86 -8.73 8.06 -23.14
N GLN A 87 -9.28 8.98 -22.34
CA GLN A 87 -10.61 9.58 -22.56
C GLN A 87 -10.63 10.78 -23.51
N GLY A 88 -9.47 11.26 -23.97
CA GLY A 88 -9.45 12.30 -25.00
C GLY A 88 -8.09 12.93 -25.16
N PHE A 89 -7.42 12.60 -26.27
CA PHE A 89 -6.30 13.39 -26.76
C PHE A 89 -6.90 14.62 -27.47
N THR A 90 -6.88 15.77 -26.80
CA THR A 90 -7.28 17.04 -27.41
C THR A 90 -6.15 17.47 -28.34
N SER A 91 -6.22 17.09 -29.61
CA SER A 91 -5.30 17.62 -30.61
C SER A 91 -5.87 18.96 -31.09
N TYR A 92 -5.09 20.02 -30.94
CA TYR A 92 -5.41 21.32 -31.53
C TYR A 92 -5.20 21.20 -33.03
N ASP A 93 -6.26 21.46 -33.81
CA ASP A 93 -6.10 21.60 -35.26
C ASP A 93 -5.23 22.83 -35.58
N THR A 94 -4.74 22.93 -36.81
CA THR A 94 -3.93 24.06 -37.29
C THR A 94 -4.68 25.40 -37.30
N ARG A 95 -5.94 25.44 -36.85
CA ARG A 95 -6.82 26.62 -36.78
C ARG A 95 -7.23 26.96 -35.34
N GLY A 96 -6.65 26.30 -34.32
CA GLY A 96 -6.88 26.59 -32.91
C GLY A 96 -8.19 26.04 -32.34
N LYS A 97 -8.86 25.09 -33.02
CA LYS A 97 -10.06 24.43 -32.47
C LYS A 97 -9.69 23.10 -31.82
N SER A 98 -10.13 22.91 -30.57
CA SER A 98 -9.99 21.65 -29.82
C SER A 98 -10.91 20.58 -30.41
N GLN A 99 -10.36 19.53 -31.02
CA GLN A 99 -11.10 18.31 -31.37
C GLN A 99 -10.73 17.20 -30.40
N ALA A 100 -11.73 16.63 -29.73
CA ALA A 100 -11.56 15.44 -28.91
C ALA A 100 -11.42 14.22 -29.83
N ILE A 101 -10.23 13.62 -29.89
CA ILE A 101 -10.03 12.35 -30.59
C ILE A 101 -10.42 11.24 -29.61
N SER A 102 -11.68 10.82 -29.67
CA SER A 102 -12.14 9.57 -29.05
C SER A 102 -11.79 8.38 -29.96
N ALA A 103 -11.44 7.24 -29.37
CA ALA A 103 -11.00 6.05 -30.11
C ALA A 103 -12.12 5.33 -30.90
N GLU A 104 -13.37 5.78 -30.82
CA GLU A 104 -14.51 5.25 -31.58
C GLU A 104 -14.88 6.16 -32.75
N CYS A 105 -14.15 5.99 -33.87
CA CYS A 105 -14.63 6.08 -35.26
C CYS A 105 -13.43 6.23 -36.19
N ARG A 106 -12.81 5.10 -36.52
CA ARG A 106 -11.73 5.02 -37.49
C ARG A 106 -12.34 5.03 -38.91
N SER A 107 -12.71 6.20 -39.40
CA SER A 107 -12.96 6.42 -40.84
C SER A 107 -11.73 7.09 -41.45
N ILE A 108 -10.73 6.27 -41.81
CA ILE A 108 -9.57 6.75 -42.57
C ILE A 108 -9.99 6.79 -44.04
N GLU A 109 -10.43 7.95 -44.52
CA GLU A 109 -10.50 8.21 -45.95
C GLU A 109 -9.08 8.47 -46.47
N LYS A 110 -8.56 7.46 -47.17
CA LYS A 110 -7.30 7.51 -47.90
C LYS A 110 -7.48 8.44 -49.11
N ARG A 111 -6.88 9.63 -49.10
CA ARG A 111 -6.82 10.48 -50.31
C ARG A 111 -5.64 10.04 -51.18
N ALA A 112 -5.97 9.63 -52.39
CA ALA A 112 -5.07 9.52 -53.54
C ALA A 112 -4.63 10.92 -54.02
#